data_AF-X0YNK3-F1
#
_entry.id   AF-X0YNK3-F1
#
_cell.length_a   1.000
_cell.length_b   1.000
_cell.length_c   1.000
_cell.angle_alpha   90.00
_cell.angle_beta   90.00
_cell.angle_gamma   90.00
#
_symmetry.space_group_name_H-M   'P 1'
#
loop_
_entity.id
_entity.type
_entity.pdbx_description
1 polymer ?
#
loop_
_entity_poly.entity_id
_entity_poly.type
_entity_poly.pdbx_seq_one_letter_code
_entity_poly.pdbx_strand_id
1 'polypeptide(L)'
;DAEHNATINHGWVYVLSNEGSDAQKVAGSKWLAFLNELDSAKAIFDGGGVTGPLKAQEHLDYMIGQSPQYEIFVQENERAKTQVWGELGTERWEIMRKMAENIFKTGTGPEDAVDAAWAEMEALGA
;
A
#
# COMPACT_ATOMS: atom_id res chain seq x y z
N ASP A 1 7.98 -17.23 -14.44
CA ASP A 1 7.52 -18.23 -13.45
C ASP A 1 6.54 -17.53 -12.53
N ALA A 2 5.44 -18.17 -12.12
CA ALA A 2 4.34 -17.53 -11.39
C ALA A 2 4.76 -16.82 -10.07
N GLU A 3 6.01 -17.00 -9.63
CA GLU A 3 6.61 -16.35 -8.46
C GLU A 3 7.02 -14.87 -8.65
N HIS A 4 6.98 -14.33 -9.87
CA HIS A 4 7.52 -12.98 -10.16
C HIS A 4 6.47 -11.85 -10.29
N ASN A 5 5.17 -12.12 -10.14
CA ASN A 5 4.17 -11.06 -10.03
C ASN A 5 4.05 -10.62 -8.57
N ALA A 6 4.99 -9.80 -8.12
CA ALA A 6 4.85 -9.12 -6.84
C ALA A 6 3.83 -7.98 -7.00
N THR A 7 2.55 -8.26 -6.75
CA THR A 7 1.57 -7.20 -6.48
C THR A 7 1.93 -6.61 -5.12
N ILE A 8 2.15 -5.29 -5.07
CA ILE A 8 2.40 -4.56 -3.82
C ILE A 8 1.08 -3.94 -3.38
N ASN A 9 0.71 -4.16 -2.12
CA ASN A 9 -0.46 -3.52 -1.53
C ASN A 9 -0.07 -2.13 -1.03
N HIS A 10 -0.57 -1.09 -1.68
CA HIS A 10 -0.40 0.30 -1.24
C HIS A 10 -1.65 0.73 -0.49
N GLY A 11 -1.46 1.28 0.72
CA GLY A 11 -2.55 1.76 1.54
C GLY A 11 -2.10 2.90 2.44
N TRP A 12 -3.06 3.75 2.80
CA TRP A 12 -2.87 4.74 3.84
C TRP A 12 -3.15 4.09 5.19
N VAL A 13 -2.24 4.26 6.14
CA VAL A 13 -2.45 3.83 7.52
C VAL A 13 -2.58 5.08 8.38
N TYR A 14 -3.67 5.18 9.13
CA TYR A 14 -3.80 6.20 10.16
C TYR A 14 -3.08 5.72 11.42
N VAL A 15 -2.13 6.52 11.90
CA VAL A 15 -1.33 6.23 13.10
C VAL A 15 -1.52 7.35 14.11
N LEU A 16 -1.68 7.00 15.39
CA LEU A 16 -1.71 7.98 16.46
C LEU A 16 -0.28 8.46 16.76
N SER A 17 -0.10 9.78 16.81
CA SER A 17 1.17 10.35 17.25
C SER A 17 1.49 9.93 18.68
N ASN A 18 2.78 9.76 18.98
CA ASN A 18 3.26 9.58 20.35
C ASN A 18 3.13 10.88 21.17
N GLU A 19 2.98 12.02 20.50
CA GLU A 19 2.72 13.32 21.10
C GLU A 19 1.27 13.47 21.56
N GLY A 20 1.05 14.38 22.52
CA GLY A 20 -0.29 14.66 23.06
C GLY A 20 -0.61 13.92 24.36
N SER A 21 -1.67 14.38 25.01
CA SER A 21 -2.19 13.85 26.27
C SER A 21 -2.84 12.48 26.12
N ASP A 22 -2.96 11.74 27.22
CA ASP A 22 -3.67 10.46 27.26
C ASP A 22 -5.12 10.59 26.80
N ALA A 23 -5.78 11.71 27.12
CA ALA A 23 -7.13 12.00 26.65
C ALA A 23 -7.21 12.11 25.12
N GLN A 24 -6.23 12.77 24.50
CA GLN A 24 -6.13 12.86 23.04
C GLN A 24 -5.84 11.50 22.41
N LYS A 25 -4.99 10.67 23.02
CA LYS A 25 -4.70 9.31 22.55
C LYS A 25 -5.95 8.43 22.62
N VAL A 26 -6.71 8.49 23.72
CA VAL A 26 -7.99 7.77 23.85
C VAL A 26 -9.01 8.23 22.82
N ALA A 27 -9.14 9.53 22.60
CA ALA A 27 -10.04 10.07 21.58
C ALA A 27 -9.63 9.63 20.16
N GLY A 28 -8.33 9.67 19.86
CA GLY A 28 -7.77 9.17 18.61
C GLY A 28 -8.05 7.70 18.38
N SER A 29 -7.85 6.84 19.39
CA SER A 29 -8.16 5.40 19.29
C SER A 29 -9.64 5.14 19.02
N LYS A 30 -10.55 5.90 19.65
CA LYS A 30 -11.99 5.80 19.40
C LYS A 30 -12.35 6.21 17.97
N TRP A 31 -11.74 7.28 17.47
CA TRP A 31 -11.95 7.72 16.09
C TRP A 31 -11.44 6.68 15.09
N LEU A 32 -10.27 6.08 15.32
CA LEU A 32 -9.76 4.99 14.49
C LEU A 32 -10.70 3.77 14.51
N ALA A 33 -11.25 3.42 15.67
CA ALA A 33 -12.23 2.35 15.77
C ALA A 33 -13.50 2.67 14.96
N PHE A 34 -14.00 3.91 15.05
CA PHE A 34 -15.15 4.37 14.28
C PHE A 34 -14.93 4.30 12.76
N LEU A 35 -13.74 4.67 12.27
CA LEU A 35 -13.40 4.53 10.84
C LEU A 35 -13.40 3.07 10.37
N ASN A 36 -13.22 2.12 11.29
CA ASN A 36 -13.24 0.70 10.99
C ASN A 36 -14.64 0.06 11.05
N GLU A 37 -15.67 0.84 11.43
CA GLU A 37 -17.05 0.39 11.34
C GLU A 37 -17.49 0.28 9.87
N LEU A 38 -18.35 -0.70 9.56
CA LEU A 38 -18.77 -0.99 8.19
C LEU A 38 -19.39 0.22 7.48
N ASP A 39 -20.24 0.98 8.17
CA ASP A 39 -20.92 2.14 7.59
C ASP A 39 -19.93 3.28 7.29
N SER A 40 -18.94 3.48 8.16
CA SER A 40 -17.85 4.43 7.93
C SER A 40 -16.99 4.00 6.73
N ALA A 41 -16.67 2.71 6.63
CA ALA A 41 -15.91 2.15 5.52
C ALA A 41 -16.61 2.37 4.18
N LYS A 42 -17.92 2.08 4.12
CA LYS A 42 -18.77 2.34 2.95
C LYS A 42 -18.82 3.82 2.58
N ALA A 43 -19.04 4.69 3.57
CA ALA A 43 -19.10 6.14 3.34
C ALA A 43 -17.78 6.71 2.78
N ILE A 44 -16.63 6.21 3.27
CA ILE A 44 -15.30 6.58 2.74
C ILE A 44 -15.15 6.11 1.30
N PHE A 45 -15.57 4.87 1.01
CA PHE A 45 -15.51 4.29 -0.33
C PHE A 45 -16.37 5.08 -1.32
N ASP A 46 -17.62 5.36 -0.97
CA ASP A 46 -18.56 6.12 -1.81
C ASP A 46 -18.06 7.56 -2.06
N GLY A 47 -17.28 8.13 -1.13
CA GLY A 47 -16.64 9.44 -1.26
C GLY A 47 -15.41 9.48 -2.18
N GLY A 48 -15.05 8.36 -2.82
CA GLY A 48 -13.87 8.23 -3.68
C GLY A 48 -12.61 7.76 -2.93
N GLY A 49 -12.73 7.37 -1.66
CA GLY A 49 -11.68 6.65 -0.95
C GLY A 49 -11.51 5.24 -1.55
N VAL A 50 -10.26 4.83 -1.80
CA VAL A 50 -10.01 3.62 -2.60
C VAL A 50 -10.36 2.34 -1.82
N THR A 51 -10.21 2.34 -0.49
CA THR A 51 -10.50 1.18 0.36
C THR A 51 -10.75 1.61 1.82
N GLY A 52 -11.96 1.40 2.35
CA GLY A 52 -12.14 1.17 3.79
C GLY A 52 -11.36 -0.07 4.25
N PRO A 53 -11.29 -0.40 5.55
CA PRO A 53 -10.54 -1.58 6.02
C PRO A 53 -10.94 -2.84 5.25
N LEU A 54 -10.00 -3.35 4.46
CA LEU A 54 -10.20 -4.49 3.57
C LEU A 54 -10.50 -5.81 4.30
N LYS A 55 -10.46 -5.83 5.63
CA LYS A 55 -10.59 -7.05 6.41
C LYS A 55 -12.04 -7.40 6.77
N ALA A 56 -12.98 -6.48 6.65
CA ALA A 56 -14.39 -6.79 6.85
C ALA A 56 -14.97 -7.37 5.55
N GLN A 57 -15.27 -8.68 5.54
CA GLN A 57 -15.84 -9.36 4.37
C GLN A 57 -17.07 -8.62 3.81
N GLU A 58 -17.93 -8.11 4.69
CA GLU A 58 -19.12 -7.33 4.32
C GLU A 58 -18.79 -6.05 3.54
N HIS A 59 -17.63 -5.44 3.80
CA HIS A 59 -17.16 -4.27 3.07
C HIS A 59 -16.60 -4.66 1.70
N LEU A 60 -15.86 -5.76 1.60
CA LEU A 60 -15.40 -6.31 0.32
C LEU A 60 -16.58 -6.68 -0.58
N ASP A 61 -17.58 -7.36 -0.02
CA ASP A 61 -18.80 -7.75 -0.72
C ASP A 61 -19.57 -6.50 -1.20
N TYR A 62 -19.62 -5.45 -0.36
CA TYR A 62 -20.19 -4.17 -0.76
C TYR A 62 -19.46 -3.55 -1.95
N MET A 63 -18.12 -3.48 -1.91
CA MET A 63 -17.31 -2.93 -3.01
C MET A 63 -17.52 -3.70 -4.31
N ILE A 64 -17.50 -5.04 -4.26
CA ILE A 64 -17.76 -5.91 -5.41
C ILE A 64 -19.17 -5.67 -5.95
N GLY A 65 -20.16 -5.48 -5.06
CA GLY A 65 -21.52 -5.12 -5.42
C GLY A 65 -21.65 -3.77 -6.13
N GLN A 66 -20.79 -2.79 -5.82
CA GLN A 66 -20.78 -1.49 -6.50
C GLN A 66 -20.15 -1.55 -7.89
N SER A 67 -19.12 -2.39 -8.08
CA SER A 67 -18.60 -2.70 -9.42
C SER A 67 -17.86 -4.05 -9.45
N PRO A 68 -18.15 -4.91 -10.44
CA PRO A 68 -17.45 -6.19 -10.60
C PRO A 68 -15.92 -6.06 -10.74
N GLN A 69 -15.41 -4.89 -11.16
CA GLN A 69 -13.97 -4.66 -11.28
C GLN A 69 -13.23 -4.76 -9.93
N TYR A 70 -13.94 -4.58 -8.81
CA TYR A 70 -13.35 -4.73 -7.48
C TYR A 70 -13.07 -6.18 -7.10
N GLU A 71 -13.66 -7.16 -7.79
CA GLU A 71 -13.34 -8.57 -7.58
C GLU A 71 -11.86 -8.85 -7.86
N ILE A 72 -11.34 -8.32 -8.98
CA ILE A 72 -9.93 -8.42 -9.35
C ILE A 72 -9.06 -7.72 -8.30
N PHE A 73 -9.48 -6.53 -7.85
CA PHE A 73 -8.77 -5.79 -6.81
C PHE A 73 -8.64 -6.61 -5.52
N VAL A 74 -9.71 -7.24 -5.04
CA VAL A 74 -9.69 -8.06 -3.82
C VAL A 74 -8.78 -9.27 -3.98
N GLN A 75 -8.88 -10.00 -5.09
CA GLN A 75 -8.04 -11.17 -5.37
C GLN A 75 -6.55 -10.81 -5.43
N GLU A 76 -6.21 -9.70 -6.09
CA GLU A 76 -4.83 -9.24 -6.18
C GLU A 76 -4.31 -8.71 -4.83
N ASN A 77 -5.19 -8.13 -3.99
CA ASN A 77 -4.83 -7.71 -2.64
C ASN A 77 -4.47 -8.88 -1.73
N GLU A 78 -5.21 -9.98 -1.81
CA GLU A 78 -4.94 -11.22 -1.04
C GLU A 78 -3.62 -11.89 -1.46
N ARG A 79 -3.25 -11.77 -2.73
CA ARG A 79 -1.99 -12.31 -3.27
C ARG A 79 -0.80 -11.39 -3.04
N ALA A 80 -1.05 -10.10 -2.82
CA ALA A 80 -0.01 -9.12 -2.63
C ALA A 80 0.80 -9.41 -1.36
N LYS A 81 2.12 -9.27 -1.45
CA LYS A 81 2.95 -9.24 -0.24
C LYS A 81 2.72 -7.90 0.46
N THR A 82 2.32 -7.94 1.73
CA THR A 82 2.31 -6.73 2.56
C THR A 82 3.74 -6.28 2.75
N GLN A 83 4.13 -5.23 2.03
CA GLN A 83 5.44 -4.62 2.18
C GLN A 83 5.31 -3.45 3.14
N VAL A 84 5.94 -3.56 4.31
CA VAL A 84 5.98 -2.46 5.27
C VAL A 84 7.06 -1.49 4.79
N TRP A 85 6.63 -0.36 4.22
CA TRP A 85 7.51 0.72 3.73
C TRP A 85 8.46 1.29 4.79
N GLY A 86 8.29 0.95 6.07
CA GLY A 86 9.28 1.23 7.10
C GLY A 86 10.68 0.69 6.79
N GLU A 87 10.78 -0.36 5.97
CA GLU A 87 12.07 -0.95 5.55
C GLU A 87 12.58 -0.37 4.22
N LEU A 88 11.71 0.14 3.36
CA LEU A 88 12.06 0.82 2.12
C LEU A 88 11.73 2.30 2.29
N GLY A 89 12.60 3.05 2.96
CA GLY A 89 12.48 4.50 3.03
C GLY A 89 12.35 5.14 1.64
N THR A 90 11.87 6.38 1.57
CA THR A 90 11.63 7.13 0.32
C THR A 90 12.79 7.03 -0.68
N GLU A 91 14.02 6.99 -0.19
CA GLU A 91 15.24 6.88 -1.00
C GLU A 91 15.32 5.55 -1.77
N ARG A 92 14.97 4.43 -1.13
CA ARG A 92 14.95 3.11 -1.76
C ARG A 92 13.84 3.00 -2.80
N TRP A 93 12.70 3.66 -2.57
CA TRP A 93 11.66 3.78 -3.59
C TRP A 93 12.14 4.52 -4.84
N GLU A 94 12.84 5.65 -4.64
CA GLU A 94 13.36 6.44 -5.74
C GLU A 94 14.35 5.66 -6.59
N ILE A 95 15.16 4.79 -5.98
CA ILE A 95 16.06 3.88 -6.72
C ILE A 95 15.26 2.90 -7.59
N MET A 96 14.25 2.23 -7.03
CA MET A 96 13.40 1.31 -7.80
C MET A 96 12.64 2.02 -8.93
N ARG A 97 12.18 3.25 -8.68
CA ARG A 97 11.54 4.09 -9.71
C ARG A 97 12.51 4.42 -10.85
N LYS A 98 13.74 4.85 -10.54
CA LYS A 98 14.78 5.14 -11.53
C LYS A 98 15.17 3.90 -12.33
N MET A 99 15.30 2.75 -11.69
CA MET A 99 15.55 1.47 -12.35
C MET A 99 14.49 1.19 -13.42
N ALA A 100 13.21 1.28 -13.06
CA ALA A 100 12.11 1.09 -14.00
C ALA A 100 12.15 2.13 -15.13
N GLU A 101 12.46 3.39 -14.84
CA GLU A 101 12.63 4.42 -15.87
C GLU A 101 13.78 4.11 -16.83
N ASN A 102 14.91 3.61 -16.33
CA ASN A 102 16.04 3.25 -17.18
C ASN A 102 15.69 2.10 -18.15
N ILE A 103 14.93 1.12 -17.66
CA ILE A 103 14.45 0.01 -18.50
C ILE A 103 13.47 0.53 -19.56
N PHE A 104 12.42 1.24 -19.15
CA PHE A 104 11.30 1.57 -20.04
C PHE A 104 11.49 2.83 -20.88
N LYS A 105 12.30 3.79 -20.42
CA LYS A 105 12.48 5.09 -21.10
C LYS A 105 13.81 5.20 -21.83
N THR A 106 14.90 4.68 -21.25
CA THR A 106 16.24 4.81 -21.85
C THR A 106 16.69 3.55 -22.59
N GLY A 107 15.96 2.45 -22.47
CA GLY A 107 16.28 1.18 -23.14
C GLY A 107 17.50 0.48 -22.54
N THR A 108 17.83 0.79 -21.27
CA THR A 108 18.88 0.07 -20.53
C THR A 108 18.47 -1.39 -20.38
N GLY A 109 19.42 -2.31 -20.54
CA GLY A 109 19.18 -3.73 -20.31
C GLY A 109 18.64 -3.97 -18.89
N PRO A 110 17.65 -4.88 -18.70
CA PRO A 110 17.11 -5.15 -17.37
C PRO A 110 18.17 -5.54 -16.34
N GLU A 111 19.18 -6.31 -16.74
CA GLU A 111 20.29 -6.73 -15.88
C GLU A 111 21.14 -5.52 -15.44
N ASP A 112 21.59 -4.68 -16.39
CA ASP A 112 22.37 -3.48 -16.08
C ASP A 112 21.61 -2.49 -15.18
N ALA A 113 20.30 -2.36 -15.39
CA ALA A 113 19.45 -1.49 -14.57
C ALA A 113 19.30 -2.02 -13.15
N VAL A 114 19.15 -3.34 -12.98
CA VAL A 114 19.08 -4.00 -11.68
C VAL A 114 20.41 -3.89 -10.95
N ASP A 115 21.54 -4.13 -11.61
CA ASP A 115 22.87 -4.02 -11.00
C ASP A 115 23.15 -2.59 -10.51
N ALA A 116 22.79 -1.58 -11.32
CA ALA A 116 22.92 -0.18 -10.92
C ALA A 116 22.04 0.16 -9.71
N ALA A 117 20.79 -0.31 -9.70
CA ALA A 117 19.88 -0.12 -8.59
C ALA A 117 20.37 -0.81 -7.32
N TRP A 118 20.91 -2.02 -7.44
CA TRP A 118 21.47 -2.76 -6.32
C TRP A 118 22.67 -2.04 -5.70
N ALA A 119 23.59 -1.53 -6.52
CA ALA A 119 24.72 -0.73 -6.05
C ALA A 119 24.27 0.55 -5.33
N GLU A 120 23.23 1.24 -5.83
CA GLU A 120 22.64 2.40 -5.14
C GLU A 120 21.99 2.01 -3.80
N MET A 121 21.36 0.83 -3.70
CA MET A 121 20.76 0.33 -2.46
C MET A 121 21.81 -0.05 -1.41
N GLU A 122 22.89 -0.73 -1.80
CA GLU A 122 24.01 -1.08 -0.90
C GLU A 122 24.66 0.18 -0.32
N ALA A 123 24.78 1.25 -1.10
CA ALA A 123 25.29 2.54 -0.62
C ALA A 123 24.40 3.17 0.49
N LEU A 124 23.12 2.80 0.56
CA LEU A 124 22.18 3.20 1.62
C LEU A 124 22.19 2.25 2.83
N GLY A 125 23.11 1.27 2.88
CA GLY A 125 23.19 0.28 3.95
C GLY A 125 22.13 -0.80 3.86
N ALA A 126 21.80 -1.25 2.65
CA ALA A 126 21.07 -2.49 2.41
C ALA A 126 21.93 -3.72 2.70
#